data_AF-A0A6J6D6S3-F1
#
_entry.id   AF-A0A6J6D6S3-F1
#
_cell.length_a   1.000
_cell.length_b   1.000
_cell.length_c   1.000
_cell.angle_alpha   90.00
_cell.angle_beta   90.00
_cell.angle_gamma   90.00
#
_symmetry.space_group_name_H-M   'P 1'
#
loop_
_entity.id
_entity.type
_entity.pdbx_description
1 polymer ?
#
loop_
_entity_poly.entity_id
_entity_poly.type
_entity_poly.pdbx_seq_one_letter_code
_entity_poly.pdbx_strand_id
1 'polypeptide(L)' 'MKICGEIESTKSVGELYAPVDGEIVAVNDSVTATPELVNQDPMGAGWLIKIKFTELPALLTHEEYAKLTNEG' A
#
# COMPACT_ATOMS: atom_id res chain seq x y z
N MET A 1 5.90 -13.44 1.30
CA MET A 1 5.17 -12.30 0.68
C MET A 1 5.38 -12.37 -0.83
N LYS A 2 4.35 -12.06 -1.63
CA LYS A 2 4.43 -12.05 -3.09
C LYS A 2 4.50 -10.61 -3.59
N ILE A 3 5.35 -10.35 -4.59
CA ILE A 3 5.40 -9.05 -5.26
C ILE A 3 4.12 -8.92 -6.09
N CYS A 4 3.43 -7.78 -5.95
CA CYS A 4 2.20 -7.47 -6.68
C CYS A 4 2.28 -6.21 -7.54
N GLY A 5 3.40 -5.49 -7.47
CA GLY A 5 3.65 -4.29 -8.27
C GLY A 5 4.96 -3.62 -7.88
N GLU A 6 5.17 -2.42 -8.40
CA GLU A 6 6.31 -1.56 -8.10
C GLU A 6 5.87 -0.10 -7.97
N ILE A 7 6.64 0.68 -7.22
CA ILE A 7 6.48 2.11 -7.08
C ILE A 7 7.81 2.78 -7.41
N GLU A 8 7.77 3.72 -8.35
CA GLU A 8 8.96 4.43 -8.84
C GLU A 8 8.89 5.92 -8.51
N SER A 9 10.03 6.47 -8.11
CA SER A 9 10.29 7.90 -8.03
C SER A 9 11.53 8.23 -8.84
N THR A 10 11.86 9.52 -8.97
CA THR A 10 13.12 9.95 -9.60
C THR A 10 14.39 9.49 -8.87
N LYS A 11 14.27 8.95 -7.66
CA LYS A 11 15.39 8.54 -6.81
C LYS A 11 15.51 7.04 -6.62
N SER A 12 14.42 6.30 -6.74
CA SER A 12 14.36 4.90 -6.35
C SER A 12 13.15 4.19 -6.94
N VAL A 13 13.30 2.89 -7.13
CA VAL A 13 12.23 1.94 -7.42
C VAL A 13 12.08 1.02 -6.21
N GLY A 14 10.85 0.80 -5.75
CA GLY A 14 10.52 -0.10 -4.66
C GLY A 14 9.49 -1.13 -5.09
N GLU A 15 9.65 -2.37 -4.62
CA GLU A 15 8.67 -3.44 -4.85
C GLU A 15 7.49 -3.31 -3.88
N LEU A 16 6.27 -3.54 -4.38
CA LEU A 16 5.07 -3.64 -3.57
C LEU A 16 4.80 -5.10 -3.25
N TYR A 17 4.70 -5.40 -1.96
CA TYR A 17 4.40 -6.74 -1.46
C TYR A 17 2.96 -6.84 -1.02
N ALA A 18 2.24 -7.86 -1.50
CA ALA A 18 0.87 -8.10 -1.07
C ALA A 18 0.85 -8.45 0.43
N PRO A 19 0.06 -7.73 1.25
CA PRO A 19 -0.02 -7.98 2.69
C PRO A 19 -0.83 -9.23 3.01
N VAL A 20 -1.69 -9.68 2.09
CA VAL A 20 -2.62 -10.80 2.27
C VAL A 20 -2.73 -11.61 0.97
N ASP A 21 -3.01 -12.92 1.09
CA ASP A 21 -3.48 -13.71 -0.05
C ASP A 21 -4.96 -13.39 -0.33
N GLY A 22 -5.31 -13.22 -1.60
CA GLY A 22 -6.66 -12.84 -2.00
C GLY A 22 -6.79 -12.50 -3.48
N GLU A 23 -7.91 -11.88 -3.83
CA GLU A 23 -8.25 -11.45 -5.20
C GLU A 23 -8.23 -9.92 -5.29
N ILE A 24 -7.53 -9.36 -6.29
CA ILE A 24 -7.60 -7.92 -6.57
C ILE A 24 -8.97 -7.62 -7.18
N VAL A 25 -9.75 -6.77 -6.49
CA VAL A 25 -11.10 -6.39 -6.91
C VAL A 25 -11.18 -4.96 -7.44
N ALA A 26 -10.14 -4.15 -7.20
CA ALA A 26 -10.01 -2.82 -7.81
C ALA A 26 -8.55 -2.37 -7.83
N VAL A 27 -8.21 -1.57 -8.85
CA VAL A 27 -6.96 -0.83 -8.98
C VAL A 27 -7.32 0.65 -9.11
N ASN A 28 -6.53 1.54 -8.51
CA ASN A 28 -6.79 2.97 -8.58
C ASN A 28 -6.12 3.62 -9.78
N ASP A 29 -6.81 3.72 -10.91
CA ASP A 29 -6.28 4.39 -12.10
C ASP A 29 -5.95 5.87 -11.87
N SER A 30 -6.52 6.51 -10.83
CA SER A 30 -6.27 7.93 -10.53
C SER A 30 -4.82 8.17 -10.10
N VAL A 31 -4.18 7.23 -9.39
CA VAL A 31 -2.77 7.38 -8.99
C VAL A 31 -1.81 7.14 -10.16
N THR A 32 -2.24 6.42 -11.20
CA THR A 32 -1.46 6.31 -12.44
C THR A 32 -1.48 7.61 -13.23
N ALA A 33 -2.63 8.30 -13.24
CA ALA A 33 -2.76 9.60 -13.89
C ALA A 33 -2.16 10.75 -13.06
N THR A 34 -2.17 10.63 -11.73
CA THR A 34 -1.67 11.64 -10.78
C THR A 34 -0.90 10.98 -9.63
N PRO A 35 0.37 10.58 -9.87
CA PRO A 35 1.18 9.86 -8.88
C PRO A 35 1.41 10.62 -7.57
N GLU A 36 1.32 11.95 -7.58
CA GLU A 36 1.50 12.78 -6.39
C GLU A 36 0.47 12.50 -5.30
N LEU A 37 -0.69 11.94 -5.66
CA LEU A 37 -1.73 11.54 -4.72
C LEU A 37 -1.23 10.53 -3.68
N VAL A 38 -0.32 9.64 -4.08
CA VAL A 38 0.28 8.65 -3.17
C VAL A 38 1.05 9.35 -2.05
N ASN A 39 1.66 10.50 -2.32
CA ASN A 39 2.40 11.28 -1.33
C ASN A 39 1.50 12.23 -0.53
N GLN A 40 0.49 12.82 -1.17
CA GLN A 40 -0.34 13.85 -0.56
C GLN A 40 -1.46 13.28 0.32
N ASP A 41 -2.07 12.17 -0.08
CA ASP A 41 -3.19 11.55 0.63
C ASP A 41 -3.11 10.01 0.58
N PRO A 42 -2.06 9.41 1.19
CA PRO A 42 -1.79 7.97 1.07
C PRO A 42 -2.91 7.08 1.63
N MET A 43 -3.66 7.57 2.61
CA MET A 43 -4.75 6.84 3.27
C MET A 43 -6.13 7.12 2.66
N GLY A 44 -6.27 8.21 1.90
CA GLY A 44 -7.49 8.59 1.20
C GLY A 44 -7.40 8.30 -0.31
N ALA A 45 -7.28 9.35 -1.12
CA ALA A 45 -7.30 9.26 -2.59
C ALA A 45 -6.11 8.49 -3.19
N GLY A 46 -5.00 8.36 -2.45
CA GLY A 46 -3.76 7.70 -2.86
C GLY A 46 -3.72 6.18 -2.68
N TRP A 47 -4.83 5.52 -2.36
CA TRP A 47 -4.89 4.06 -2.27
C TRP A 47 -4.46 3.38 -3.58
N LEU A 48 -3.82 2.21 -3.52
CA LEU A 48 -3.26 1.55 -4.71
C LEU A 48 -4.18 0.47 -5.28
N ILE A 49 -4.49 -0.54 -4.46
CA ILE A 49 -5.31 -1.70 -4.83
C ILE A 49 -6.28 -2.05 -3.71
N LYS A 50 -7.40 -2.67 -4.05
CA LYS A 50 -8.31 -3.31 -3.09
C LYS A 50 -8.27 -4.81 -3.30
N ILE A 51 -8.09 -5.54 -2.21
CA ILE A 51 -8.01 -6.99 -2.21
C ILE A 51 -9.20 -7.52 -1.43
N LYS A 52 -9.94 -8.45 -2.02
CA LYS A 52 -10.89 -9.30 -1.31
C LYS A 52 -10.12 -10.48 -0.74
N PHE A 53 -10.16 -10.63 0.57
CA PHE A 53 -9.45 -11.68 1.31
C PHE A 53 -10.42 -12.41 2.24
N THR A 54 -10.02 -13.60 2.69
CA THR A 54 -10.80 -14.43 3.62
C THR A 54 -10.30 -14.30 5.06
N GLU A 55 -9.00 -14.08 5.24
CA GLU A 55 -8.36 -13.98 6.55
C GLU A 55 -7.24 -12.94 6.52
N LEU A 56 -7.05 -12.24 7.64
CA LEU A 56 -5.90 -11.37 7.83
C LEU A 56 -4.76 -12.17 8.48
N PRO A 57 -3.52 -12.05 7.98
CA PRO A 57 -2.36 -12.53 8.71
C PRO A 57 -2.13 -11.65 9.95
N ALA A 58 -1.17 -12.06 10.78
CA ALA A 58 -0.72 -11.21 11.89
C ALA A 58 -0.09 -9.92 11.31
N LEU A 59 -0.74 -8.80 11.58
CA LEU A 59 -0.31 -7.46 11.20
C LEU A 59 -0.14 -6.60 12.45
N LEU A 60 0.65 -5.54 12.33
CA LEU A 60 0.80 -4.55 13.40
C LEU A 60 -0.47 -3.70 13.49
N THR A 61 -0.88 -3.43 14.72
CA THR A 61 -1.83 -2.34 15.02
C THR A 61 -1.19 -0.99 14.74
N HIS A 62 -2.02 0.07 14.68
CA HIS A 62 -1.54 1.43 14.53
C HIS A 62 -0.52 1.83 15.62
N GLU A 63 -0.80 1.49 16.88
CA GLU A 63 0.09 1.82 18.01
C GLU A 63 1.42 1.07 17.94
N GLU A 64 1.40 -0.21 17.56
CA GLU A 64 2.62 -1.00 17.38
C GLU A 64 3.47 -0.48 16.23
N TYR A 65 2.85 -0.08 15.12
CA TYR A 65 3.56 0.50 13.97
C TYR A 65 4.18 1.87 14.32
N ALA A 66 3.43 2.76 14.98
CA ALA A 66 3.92 4.05 15.45
C ALA A 66 5.18 3.92 16.34
N LYS A 67 5.16 2.95 17.27
CA LYS A 67 6.32 2.62 18.12
C LYS A 67 7.51 2.10 17.32
N LEU A 68 7.28 1.36 16.25
CA LEU A 68 8.34 0.83 15.39
C LEU A 68 9.01 1.92 14.55
N THR A 69 8.24 2.88 14.03
CA THR A 69 8.73 3.92 13.13
C THR A 69 9.20 5.19 13.83
N ASN A 70 9.02 5.30 15.15
CA ASN A 70 9.17 6.56 15.91
C ASN A 70 8.28 7.69 15.37
N GLU A 71 7.19 7.36 14.70
CA GLU A 71 6.16 8.33 14.31
C GLU A 71 5.17 8.42 15.47
N GLY A 72 5.25 9.51 16.24
CA GLY A 72 4.37 9.82 17.37
C GLY A 72 3.76 11.20 17.25
#